data_AF-A0A8H6DCI0-F1
#
_entry.id   AF-A0A8H6DCI0-F1
#
_cell.length_a   1.000
_cell.length_b   1.000
_cell.length_c   1.000
_cell.angle_alpha   90.00
_cell.angle_beta   90.00
_cell.angle_gamma   90.00
#
_symmetry.space_group_name_H-M   'P 1'
#
loop_
_entity.id
_entity.type
_entity.pdbx_description
1 polymer ?
#
loop_
_entity_poly.entity_id
_entity_poly.type
_entity_poly.pdbx_seq_one_letter_code
_entity_poly.pdbx_strand_id
1 'polypeptide(L)'
;MMFSSRDEIEIPNVDILTHLFRPSAIRNNGFVFLDAENPTDGFSKEQLEERVKRLAGGLRKTIGLQENDVVLAFIENSIWYPVIVLAAICAGGVFTGANPIYTTMELTRHLRTSEAKCIFTDLQRLDTVVQAANTVGLPKTSIVIVDQSCETRLCGYHGINDLLDVVYSWEVIHDPEVLADKTAVLNFSSGTTGNPKACMITHRNLVANSEQQLYLHNVACWRSPDSKRTIPRIHCAFLPFYHASKFFSPAFVLY
;
A
#
# COMPACT_ATOMS: atom_id res chain seq x y z
N MET A 1 23.55 26.59 -11.62
CA MET A 1 22.35 26.74 -12.48
C MET A 1 21.41 25.62 -12.07
N MET A 2 20.26 25.92 -11.45
CA MET A 2 19.24 24.89 -11.21
C MET A 2 18.72 24.47 -12.59
N PHE A 3 18.76 23.18 -12.88
CA PHE A 3 18.17 22.63 -14.10
C PHE A 3 16.65 22.77 -13.96
N SER A 4 16.02 23.58 -14.82
CA SER A 4 14.57 23.60 -14.97
C SER A 4 14.15 22.49 -15.93
N SER A 5 13.11 21.74 -15.57
CA SER A 5 12.49 20.78 -16.50
C SER A 5 12.00 21.51 -17.76
N ARG A 6 12.00 20.83 -18.90
CA ARG A 6 11.35 21.33 -20.12
C ARG A 6 9.83 21.15 -20.08
N ASP A 7 9.38 20.24 -19.23
CA ASP A 7 7.99 19.82 -19.10
C ASP A 7 7.47 20.22 -17.72
N GLU A 8 6.27 20.79 -17.70
CA GLU A 8 5.51 21.14 -16.50
C GLU A 8 4.20 20.36 -16.49
N ILE A 9 3.80 19.90 -15.31
CA ILE A 9 2.53 19.21 -15.10
C ILE A 9 1.83 19.81 -13.88
N GLU A 10 0.50 19.94 -13.99
CA GLU A 10 -0.32 20.34 -12.86
C GLU A 10 -0.50 19.13 -11.94
N ILE A 11 -0.16 19.30 -10.66
CA ILE A 11 -0.43 18.26 -9.65
C ILE A 11 -1.68 18.66 -8.88
N PRO A 12 -2.76 17.85 -8.92
CA PRO A 12 -4.02 18.19 -8.27
C PRO A 12 -3.86 18.22 -6.74
N ASN A 13 -4.53 19.16 -6.09
CA ASN A 13 -4.59 19.26 -4.63
C ASN A 13 -5.73 18.38 -4.11
N VAL A 14 -5.43 17.09 -4.02
CA VAL A 14 -6.35 16.06 -3.55
C VAL A 14 -5.56 14.94 -2.86
N ASP A 15 -6.16 14.24 -1.90
CA ASP A 15 -5.55 13.09 -1.27
C ASP A 15 -5.38 11.89 -2.23
N ILE A 16 -4.44 11.00 -1.93
CA ILE A 16 -4.11 9.87 -2.80
C ILE A 16 -5.29 8.91 -3.05
N LEU A 17 -6.18 8.70 -2.07
CA LEU A 17 -7.30 7.76 -2.25
C LEU A 17 -8.34 8.35 -3.19
N THR A 18 -8.69 9.62 -2.99
CA THR A 18 -9.60 10.35 -3.89
C THR A 18 -8.97 10.49 -5.29
N HIS A 19 -7.66 10.72 -5.39
CA HIS A 19 -6.95 10.71 -6.67
C HIS A 19 -7.08 9.38 -7.41
N LEU A 20 -6.87 8.25 -6.71
CA LEU A 20 -6.92 6.91 -7.30
C LEU A 20 -8.34 6.47 -7.64
N PHE A 21 -9.30 6.72 -6.76
CA PHE A 21 -10.70 6.29 -6.91
C PHE A 21 -11.60 7.30 -7.64
N ARG A 22 -11.06 8.43 -8.13
CA ARG A 22 -11.84 9.37 -8.95
C ARG A 22 -12.55 8.64 -10.11
N PRO A 23 -13.81 9.02 -10.42
CA PRO A 23 -14.50 8.50 -11.58
C PRO A 23 -13.68 8.76 -12.85
N SER A 24 -13.39 7.69 -13.60
CA SER A 24 -12.75 7.81 -14.92
C SER A 24 -13.83 7.87 -16.00
N ALA A 25 -13.61 8.70 -17.02
CA ALA A 25 -14.44 8.72 -18.23
C ALA A 25 -14.39 7.36 -18.98
N ILE A 26 -13.33 6.59 -18.77
CA ILE A 26 -13.17 5.24 -19.30
C ILE A 26 -13.56 4.26 -18.19
N ARG A 27 -14.72 3.60 -18.36
CA ARG A 27 -15.09 2.46 -17.52
C ARG A 27 -14.22 1.26 -17.89
N ASN A 28 -13.25 0.93 -17.05
CA ASN A 28 -12.54 -0.33 -17.13
C ASN A 28 -13.24 -1.34 -16.21
N ASN A 29 -14.11 -2.19 -16.78
CA ASN A 29 -14.74 -3.28 -16.04
C ASN A 29 -13.80 -4.48 -15.82
N GLY A 30 -12.53 -4.38 -16.25
CA GLY A 30 -11.52 -5.40 -16.05
C GLY A 30 -10.85 -5.34 -14.67
N PHE A 31 -9.98 -6.31 -14.39
CA PHE A 31 -9.19 -6.31 -13.18
C PHE A 31 -8.07 -5.26 -13.22
N VAL A 32 -7.95 -4.50 -12.13
CA VAL A 32 -6.80 -3.60 -11.88
C VAL A 32 -5.66 -4.34 -11.19
N PHE A 33 -5.98 -5.36 -10.40
CA PHE A 33 -5.02 -6.32 -9.84
C PHE A 33 -5.53 -7.73 -10.11
N LEU A 34 -4.62 -8.61 -10.54
CA LEU A 34 -4.89 -9.99 -10.88
C LEU A 34 -3.82 -10.87 -10.24
N ASP A 35 -4.23 -12.01 -9.68
CA ASP A 35 -3.31 -13.03 -9.23
C ASP A 35 -2.70 -13.77 -10.44
N ALA A 36 -1.38 -13.80 -10.52
CA ALA A 36 -0.67 -14.41 -11.63
C ALA A 36 -0.77 -15.95 -11.62
N GLU A 37 -0.91 -16.56 -10.44
CA GLU A 37 -1.05 -18.00 -10.26
C GLU A 37 -2.51 -18.44 -10.41
N ASN A 38 -3.46 -17.55 -10.07
CA ASN A 38 -4.88 -17.77 -10.30
C ASN A 38 -5.53 -16.60 -11.09
N PRO A 39 -5.51 -16.65 -12.44
CA PRO A 39 -6.04 -15.58 -13.29
C PRO A 39 -7.55 -15.33 -13.22
N THR A 40 -8.28 -16.09 -12.39
CA THR A 40 -9.70 -15.84 -12.08
C THR A 40 -9.90 -15.04 -10.80
N ASP A 41 -8.84 -14.90 -9.99
CA ASP A 41 -8.84 -14.11 -8.77
C ASP A 41 -8.20 -12.74 -9.04
N GLY A 42 -9.01 -11.70 -8.87
CA GLY A 42 -8.63 -10.34 -9.17
C GLY A 42 -9.69 -9.36 -8.71
N PHE A 43 -9.31 -8.09 -8.69
CA PHE A 43 -10.19 -7.01 -8.26
C PHE A 43 -10.38 -6.02 -9.41
N SER A 44 -11.63 -5.71 -9.73
CA SER A 44 -11.97 -4.47 -10.44
C SER A 44 -11.66 -3.26 -9.57
N LYS A 45 -11.67 -2.06 -10.15
CA LYS A 45 -11.47 -0.82 -9.39
C LYS A 45 -12.49 -0.66 -8.27
N GLU A 46 -13.76 -0.98 -8.55
CA GLU A 46 -14.86 -0.93 -7.59
C GLU A 46 -14.70 -1.97 -6.47
N GLN A 47 -14.30 -3.19 -6.83
CA GLN A 47 -14.04 -4.25 -5.84
C GLN A 47 -12.84 -3.90 -4.95
N LEU A 48 -11.80 -3.30 -5.52
CA LEU A 48 -10.66 -2.79 -4.76
C LEU A 48 -11.11 -1.71 -3.78
N GLU A 49 -11.87 -0.72 -4.25
CA GLU A 49 -12.38 0.36 -3.40
C GLU A 49 -13.24 -0.18 -2.24
N GLU A 50 -14.16 -1.11 -2.54
CA GLU A 50 -15.01 -1.73 -1.52
C GLU A 50 -14.17 -2.47 -0.47
N ARG A 51 -13.19 -3.27 -0.89
CA ARG A 51 -12.30 -4.00 0.02
C ARG A 51 -11.45 -3.06 0.86
N VAL A 52 -10.95 -1.98 0.29
CA VAL A 52 -10.19 -0.93 1.00
C VAL A 52 -11.05 -0.30 2.10
N LYS A 53 -12.28 0.10 1.78
CA LYS A 53 -13.21 0.69 2.75
C LYS A 53 -13.58 -0.31 3.86
N ARG A 54 -13.79 -1.58 3.51
CA ARG A 54 -14.08 -2.64 4.48
C ARG A 54 -12.91 -2.92 5.42
N LEU A 55 -11.73 -3.16 4.85
CA LEU A 55 -10.52 -3.43 5.65
C LEU A 55 -10.16 -2.23 6.54
N ALA A 56 -10.34 -0.99 6.06
CA ALA A 56 -10.17 0.21 6.86
C ALA A 56 -11.15 0.26 8.06
N GLY A 57 -12.41 -0.17 7.87
CA GLY A 57 -13.37 -0.27 8.96
C GLY A 57 -12.99 -1.31 10.01
N GLY A 58 -12.46 -2.46 9.60
CA GLY A 58 -11.89 -3.45 10.51
C GLY A 58 -10.65 -2.95 11.25
N LEU A 59 -9.76 -2.24 10.58
CA LEU A 59 -8.60 -1.60 11.21
C LEU A 59 -9.03 -0.60 12.31
N ARG A 60 -10.04 0.23 12.04
CA ARG A 60 -10.58 1.17 13.03
C ARG A 60 -11.30 0.49 14.18
N LYS A 61 -12.22 -0.44 13.88
CA LYS A 61 -13.14 -1.01 14.87
C LYS A 61 -12.55 -2.20 15.64
N THR A 62 -11.93 -3.14 14.93
CA THR A 62 -11.45 -4.40 15.51
C THR A 62 -10.05 -4.25 16.07
N ILE A 63 -9.14 -3.62 15.31
CA ILE A 63 -7.76 -3.39 15.75
C ILE A 63 -7.65 -2.15 16.65
N GLY A 64 -8.54 -1.16 16.47
CA GLY A 64 -8.53 0.07 17.27
C GLY A 64 -7.60 1.15 16.74
N LEU A 65 -7.28 1.13 15.44
CA LEU A 65 -6.34 2.06 14.79
C LEU A 65 -6.79 3.53 14.91
N GLN A 66 -5.90 4.39 15.40
CA GLN A 66 -6.10 5.84 15.50
C GLN A 66 -5.48 6.59 14.31
N GLU A 67 -5.77 7.88 14.17
CA GLU A 67 -5.08 8.72 13.17
C GLU A 67 -3.56 8.67 13.36
N ASN A 68 -2.82 8.60 12.26
CA ASN A 68 -1.36 8.51 12.20
C ASN A 68 -0.73 7.23 12.77
N ASP A 69 -1.52 6.27 13.26
CA ASP A 69 -0.99 4.96 13.65
C ASP A 69 -0.44 4.21 12.43
N VAL A 70 0.66 3.49 12.63
CA VAL A 70 1.36 2.80 11.56
C VAL A 70 0.88 1.36 11.40
N VAL A 71 0.60 0.95 10.17
CA VAL A 71 0.24 -0.41 9.75
C VAL A 71 1.39 -1.00 8.93
N LEU A 72 1.92 -2.14 9.36
CA LEU A 72 3.03 -2.82 8.70
C LEU A 72 2.55 -4.04 7.90
N ALA A 73 3.03 -4.20 6.67
CA ALA A 73 2.87 -5.44 5.90
C ALA A 73 4.18 -6.23 5.85
N PHE A 74 4.13 -7.46 6.40
CA PHE A 74 5.20 -8.46 6.39
C PHE A 74 4.73 -9.71 5.62
N ILE A 75 4.39 -9.51 4.35
CA ILE A 75 3.86 -10.53 3.45
C ILE A 75 4.60 -10.48 2.12
N GLU A 76 4.54 -11.58 1.38
CA GLU A 76 4.92 -11.61 -0.04
C GLU A 76 3.94 -10.82 -0.93
N ASN A 77 4.32 -10.67 -2.19
CA ASN A 77 3.46 -10.05 -3.19
C ASN A 77 2.16 -10.87 -3.30
N SER A 78 1.03 -10.19 -3.11
CA SER A 78 -0.30 -10.74 -3.29
C SER A 78 -1.25 -9.63 -3.72
N ILE A 79 -2.42 -9.99 -4.24
CA ILE A 79 -3.47 -9.01 -4.58
C ILE A 79 -4.00 -8.28 -3.34
N TRP A 80 -3.79 -8.80 -2.13
CA TRP A 80 -4.14 -8.14 -0.87
C TRP A 80 -3.18 -7.04 -0.45
N TYR A 81 -1.93 -7.07 -0.93
CA TYR A 81 -0.95 -6.03 -0.61
C TYR A 81 -1.44 -4.61 -0.93
N PRO A 82 -1.93 -4.30 -2.16
CA PRO A 82 -2.49 -2.98 -2.44
C PRO A 82 -3.73 -2.66 -1.60
N VAL A 83 -4.55 -3.66 -1.24
CA VAL A 83 -5.70 -3.47 -0.35
C VAL A 83 -5.22 -3.00 1.03
N ILE A 84 -4.20 -3.65 1.61
CA ILE A 84 -3.64 -3.32 2.92
C ILE A 84 -3.05 -1.91 2.93
N VAL A 85 -2.27 -1.58 1.90
CA VAL A 85 -1.71 -0.23 1.71
C VAL A 85 -2.80 0.84 1.77
N LEU A 86 -3.79 0.70 0.89
CA LEU A 86 -4.83 1.72 0.73
C LEU A 86 -5.78 1.73 1.92
N ALA A 87 -6.03 0.58 2.56
CA ALA A 87 -6.86 0.48 3.76
C ALA A 87 -6.21 1.16 4.97
N ALA A 88 -4.89 1.05 5.15
CA ALA A 88 -4.17 1.77 6.20
C ALA A 88 -4.34 3.29 6.04
N ILE A 89 -4.13 3.80 4.82
CA ILE A 89 -4.31 5.22 4.48
C ILE A 89 -5.79 5.63 4.65
N CYS A 90 -6.72 4.77 4.23
CA CYS A 90 -8.17 5.02 4.33
C CYS A 90 -8.63 5.11 5.78
N ALA A 91 -8.05 4.29 6.65
CA ALA A 91 -8.25 4.34 8.09
C ALA A 91 -7.51 5.51 8.77
N GLY A 92 -6.99 6.49 8.03
CA GLY A 92 -6.26 7.64 8.57
C GLY A 92 -4.90 7.31 9.16
N GLY A 93 -4.43 6.07 8.98
CA GLY A 93 -3.12 5.59 9.41
C GLY A 93 -2.05 5.77 8.33
N VAL A 94 -0.87 5.26 8.64
CA VAL A 94 0.31 5.31 7.77
C VAL A 94 0.74 3.89 7.42
N PHE A 95 0.98 3.62 6.14
CA PHE A 95 1.45 2.31 5.70
C PHE A 95 2.98 2.17 5.79
N THR A 96 3.49 0.99 6.12
CA THR A 96 4.89 0.63 5.88
C THR A 96 5.03 -0.83 5.43
N GLY A 97 5.94 -1.08 4.49
CA GLY A 97 6.25 -2.43 4.01
C GLY A 97 7.58 -2.92 4.57
N ALA A 98 7.64 -4.18 4.99
CA ALA A 98 8.88 -4.84 5.40
C ALA A 98 9.18 -6.01 4.46
N ASN A 99 10.46 -6.35 4.32
CA ASN A 99 10.89 -7.45 3.48
C ASN A 99 10.51 -8.80 4.14
N PRO A 100 9.68 -9.66 3.53
CA PRO A 100 9.19 -10.88 4.15
C PRO A 100 10.29 -11.90 4.51
N ILE A 101 11.51 -11.74 3.99
CA ILE A 101 12.66 -12.59 4.36
C ILE A 101 13.50 -12.03 5.53
N TYR A 102 13.07 -10.93 6.18
CA TYR A 102 13.77 -10.44 7.35
C TYR A 102 13.77 -11.47 8.48
N THR A 103 14.90 -11.50 9.19
CA THR A 103 15.03 -12.20 10.46
C THR A 103 14.19 -11.52 11.55
N THR A 104 13.91 -12.24 12.65
CA THR A 104 13.23 -11.68 13.83
C THR A 104 13.89 -10.39 14.32
N MET A 105 15.22 -10.31 14.30
CA MET A 105 15.97 -9.13 14.75
C MET A 105 15.74 -7.92 13.83
N GLU A 106 15.76 -8.14 12.51
CA GLU A 106 15.51 -7.09 11.52
C GLU A 106 14.06 -6.59 11.60
N LEU A 107 13.09 -7.51 11.69
CA LEU A 107 11.69 -7.16 11.87
C LEU A 107 11.43 -6.42 13.18
N THR A 108 12.05 -6.85 14.29
CA THR A 108 11.98 -6.15 15.59
C THR A 108 12.48 -4.72 15.47
N ARG A 109 13.59 -4.51 14.78
CA ARG A 109 14.14 -3.17 14.55
C ARG A 109 13.19 -2.32 13.69
N HIS A 110 12.59 -2.91 12.66
CA HIS A 110 11.57 -2.24 11.83
C HIS A 110 10.38 -1.80 12.69
N LEU A 111 9.79 -2.72 13.45
CA LEU A 111 8.65 -2.44 14.33
C LEU A 111 8.94 -1.33 15.35
N ARG A 112 10.17 -1.31 15.92
CA ARG A 112 10.60 -0.25 16.84
C ARG A 112 10.72 1.11 16.16
N THR A 113 11.33 1.16 14.97
CA THR A 113 11.51 2.43 14.25
C THR A 113 10.19 2.97 13.69
N SER A 114 9.29 2.09 13.24
CA SER A 114 8.02 2.50 12.64
C SER A 114 6.90 2.66 13.67
N GLU A 115 7.09 2.21 14.91
CA GLU A 115 6.06 2.20 15.97
C GLU A 115 4.72 1.59 15.52
N ALA A 116 4.78 0.54 14.69
CA ALA A 116 3.59 -0.06 14.09
C ALA A 116 2.61 -0.56 15.17
N LYS A 117 1.31 -0.26 14.98
CA LYS A 117 0.21 -0.71 15.85
C LYS A 117 -0.50 -1.95 15.32
N CYS A 118 -0.25 -2.30 14.06
CA CYS A 118 -0.82 -3.47 13.39
C CYS A 118 0.22 -4.06 12.44
N ILE A 119 0.29 -5.39 12.36
CA ILE A 119 1.11 -6.12 11.40
C ILE A 119 0.27 -7.16 10.65
N PHE A 120 0.34 -7.10 9.32
CA PHE A 120 -0.16 -8.15 8.43
C PHE A 120 0.96 -9.14 8.12
N THR A 121 0.69 -10.44 8.25
CA THR A 121 1.63 -11.54 7.97
C THR A 121 0.90 -12.70 7.30
N ASP A 122 1.62 -13.69 6.82
CA ASP A 122 1.05 -14.99 6.49
C ASP A 122 1.42 -16.05 7.53
N LEU A 123 0.89 -17.27 7.35
CA LEU A 123 1.13 -18.38 8.27
C LEU A 123 2.60 -18.80 8.31
N GLN A 124 3.29 -18.80 7.16
CA GLN A 124 4.68 -19.26 7.07
C GLN A 124 5.65 -18.40 7.90
N ARG A 125 5.32 -17.10 8.07
CA ARG A 125 6.14 -16.13 8.81
C ARG A 125 5.63 -15.82 10.21
N LEU A 126 4.55 -16.47 10.65
CA LEU A 126 3.88 -16.16 11.91
C LEU A 126 4.84 -16.26 13.12
N ASP A 127 5.70 -17.28 13.18
CA ASP A 127 6.65 -17.45 14.29
C ASP A 127 7.62 -16.26 14.41
N THR A 128 8.17 -15.79 13.28
CA THR A 128 9.04 -14.60 13.23
C THR A 128 8.31 -13.36 13.73
N VAL A 129 7.06 -13.19 13.29
CA VAL A 129 6.21 -12.06 13.70
C VAL A 129 5.89 -12.10 15.18
N VAL A 130 5.51 -13.26 15.72
CA VAL A 130 5.19 -13.42 17.14
C VAL A 130 6.40 -13.12 18.02
N GLN A 131 7.58 -13.63 17.66
CA GLN A 131 8.81 -13.34 18.41
C GLN A 131 9.15 -11.84 18.38
N ALA A 132 9.06 -11.20 17.22
CA ALA A 132 9.33 -9.77 17.07
C ALA A 132 8.29 -8.90 17.80
N ALA A 133 7.00 -9.24 17.67
CA ALA A 133 5.88 -8.58 18.34
C ALA A 133 6.02 -8.63 19.88
N ASN A 134 6.32 -9.81 20.43
CA ASN A 134 6.56 -9.97 21.87
C ASN A 134 7.73 -9.09 22.35
N THR A 135 8.79 -8.97 21.55
CA THR A 135 9.98 -8.18 21.88
C THR A 135 9.71 -6.66 21.91
N VAL A 136 8.71 -6.19 21.17
CA VAL A 136 8.30 -4.77 21.14
C VAL A 136 7.02 -4.48 21.94
N GLY A 137 6.39 -5.52 22.51
CA GLY A 137 5.14 -5.39 23.25
C GLY A 137 3.90 -5.15 22.36
N LEU A 138 3.94 -5.56 21.09
CA LEU A 138 2.78 -5.50 20.21
C LEU A 138 1.77 -6.58 20.62
N PRO A 139 0.50 -6.25 20.90
CA PRO A 139 -0.46 -7.22 21.41
C PRO A 139 -0.83 -8.24 20.33
N LYS A 140 -1.21 -9.44 20.76
CA LYS A 140 -1.64 -10.53 19.86
C LYS A 140 -2.78 -10.10 18.92
N THR A 141 -3.68 -9.24 19.41
CA THR A 141 -4.83 -8.69 18.65
C THR A 141 -4.43 -7.75 17.52
N SER A 142 -3.18 -7.29 17.47
CA SER A 142 -2.65 -6.44 16.41
C SER A 142 -1.96 -7.23 15.28
N ILE A 143 -1.96 -8.56 15.36
CA ILE A 143 -1.39 -9.44 14.32
C ILE A 143 -2.54 -9.99 13.48
N VAL A 144 -2.50 -9.71 12.18
CA VAL A 144 -3.52 -10.12 11.21
C VAL A 144 -2.90 -11.06 10.17
N ILE A 145 -3.52 -12.23 9.97
CA ILE A 145 -3.06 -13.23 9.03
C ILE A 145 -3.78 -13.03 7.68
N VAL A 146 -2.99 -12.82 6.63
CA VAL A 146 -3.40 -12.74 5.23
C VAL A 146 -3.39 -14.15 4.66
N ASP A 147 -4.33 -14.96 5.10
CA ASP A 147 -4.60 -16.26 4.51
C ASP A 147 -6.12 -16.51 4.53
N GLN A 148 -6.62 -17.07 3.43
CA GLN A 148 -8.02 -17.45 3.25
C GLN A 148 -8.30 -18.88 3.72
N SER A 149 -7.28 -19.63 4.17
CA SER A 149 -7.47 -20.99 4.70
C SER A 149 -8.20 -20.98 6.06
N CYS A 150 -9.03 -22.01 6.27
CA CYS A 150 -9.80 -22.23 7.50
C CYS A 150 -8.92 -22.39 8.77
N GLU A 151 -7.61 -22.62 8.60
CA GLU A 151 -6.66 -22.87 9.68
C GLU A 151 -6.36 -21.61 10.52
N THR A 152 -6.55 -20.42 9.96
CA THR A 152 -6.32 -19.13 10.64
C THR A 152 -7.07 -18.99 11.96
N ARG A 153 -8.32 -19.48 12.04
CA ARG A 153 -9.12 -19.41 13.29
C ARG A 153 -8.57 -20.30 14.41
N LEU A 154 -7.78 -21.33 14.09
CA LEU A 154 -7.25 -22.27 15.09
C LEU A 154 -6.07 -21.68 15.87
N CYS A 155 -5.40 -20.67 15.33
CA CYS A 155 -4.23 -20.04 15.95
C CYS A 155 -4.61 -18.92 16.94
N GLY A 156 -5.88 -18.52 16.97
CA GLY A 156 -6.40 -17.44 17.83
C GLY A 156 -5.82 -16.06 17.49
N TYR A 157 -5.54 -15.82 16.20
CA TYR A 157 -5.21 -14.51 15.62
C TYR A 157 -6.36 -14.07 14.70
N HIS A 158 -6.41 -12.79 14.36
CA HIS A 158 -7.37 -12.31 13.36
C HIS A 158 -6.94 -12.75 11.96
N GLY A 159 -7.87 -13.29 11.18
CA GLY A 159 -7.72 -13.39 9.73
C GLY A 159 -8.14 -12.08 9.05
N ILE A 160 -7.63 -11.84 7.84
CA ILE A 160 -8.01 -10.63 7.09
C ILE A 160 -9.53 -10.51 6.87
N ASN A 161 -10.23 -11.64 6.75
CA ASN A 161 -11.68 -11.68 6.59
C ASN A 161 -12.44 -11.19 7.82
N ASP A 162 -11.87 -11.30 9.03
CA ASP A 162 -12.48 -10.83 10.28
C ASP A 162 -12.54 -9.29 10.34
N LEU A 163 -11.85 -8.60 9.43
CA LEU A 163 -11.79 -7.15 9.35
C LEU A 163 -12.72 -6.58 8.26
N LEU A 164 -13.49 -7.40 7.53
CA LEU A 164 -14.23 -6.96 6.35
C LEU A 164 -15.72 -6.62 6.59
N ASP A 165 -16.18 -6.72 7.84
CA ASP A 165 -17.60 -6.57 8.20
C ASP A 165 -18.07 -5.10 8.25
N VAL A 166 -17.16 -4.15 8.42
CA VAL A 166 -17.49 -2.74 8.61
C VAL A 166 -16.90 -1.91 7.50
N VAL A 167 -17.70 -1.02 6.92
CA VAL A 167 -17.26 -0.08 5.89
C VAL A 167 -16.86 1.24 6.53
N TYR A 168 -15.67 1.74 6.21
CA TYR A 168 -15.18 3.06 6.58
C TYR A 168 -14.89 3.89 5.34
N SER A 169 -15.24 5.17 5.38
CA SER A 169 -14.93 6.12 4.30
C SER A 169 -13.93 7.14 4.82
N TRP A 170 -12.91 7.43 4.02
CA TRP A 170 -11.92 8.45 4.34
C TRP A 170 -12.50 9.85 4.16
N GLU A 171 -11.91 10.82 4.84
CA GLU A 171 -12.18 12.24 4.61
C GLU A 171 -11.40 12.70 3.38
N VAL A 172 -12.08 13.38 2.46
CA VAL A 172 -11.45 13.95 1.27
C VAL A 172 -10.69 15.22 1.66
N ILE A 173 -9.41 15.28 1.30
CA ILE A 173 -8.55 16.42 1.64
C ILE A 173 -8.17 17.17 0.37
N HIS A 174 -8.40 18.49 0.34
CA HIS A 174 -8.03 19.38 -0.75
C HIS A 174 -7.02 20.46 -0.36
N ASP A 175 -6.78 20.66 0.93
CA ASP A 175 -5.84 21.67 1.42
C ASP A 175 -4.39 21.27 1.07
N PRO A 176 -3.67 22.06 0.26
CA PRO A 176 -2.32 21.73 -0.17
C PRO A 176 -1.30 21.68 0.99
N GLU A 177 -1.49 22.45 2.05
CA GLU A 177 -0.60 22.45 3.22
C GLU A 177 -0.78 21.15 4.00
N VAL A 178 -2.03 20.73 4.23
CA VAL A 178 -2.35 19.46 4.89
C VAL A 178 -1.84 18.27 4.05
N LEU A 179 -2.03 18.31 2.73
CA LEU A 179 -1.55 17.23 1.84
C LEU A 179 -0.02 17.12 1.81
N ALA A 180 0.68 18.24 1.97
CA ALA A 180 2.14 18.29 1.98
C ALA A 180 2.75 17.75 3.28
N ASP A 181 2.01 17.82 4.39
CA ASP A 181 2.47 17.39 5.72
C ASP A 181 1.95 15.99 6.12
N LYS A 182 0.72 15.62 5.71
CA LYS A 182 0.09 14.35 6.09
C LYS A 182 0.84 13.17 5.45
N THR A 183 1.50 12.38 6.29
CA THR A 183 2.23 11.18 5.87
C THR A 183 1.25 10.06 5.52
N ALA A 184 1.46 9.40 4.38
CA ALA A 184 0.69 8.25 3.95
C ALA A 184 1.50 6.95 4.04
N VAL A 185 2.82 7.03 3.84
CA VAL A 185 3.71 5.87 3.76
C VAL A 185 5.05 6.15 4.44
N LEU A 186 5.58 5.16 5.16
CA LEU A 186 6.96 5.11 5.61
C LEU A 186 7.77 4.13 4.76
N ASN A 187 8.70 4.66 3.98
CA ASN A 187 9.65 3.86 3.21
C ASN A 187 10.97 3.73 3.96
N PHE A 188 11.38 2.50 4.22
CA PHE A 188 12.64 2.23 4.90
C PHE A 188 13.80 2.25 3.91
N SER A 189 14.85 2.99 4.27
CA SER A 189 16.12 2.95 3.56
C SER A 189 17.18 2.34 4.48
N SER A 190 18.02 1.48 3.91
CA SER A 190 19.12 0.84 4.64
C SER A 190 20.14 1.86 5.16
N GLY A 191 20.21 3.06 4.56
CA GLY A 191 21.23 4.06 4.89
C GLY A 191 22.65 3.53 4.65
N THR A 192 23.63 4.41 4.55
CA THR A 192 25.02 3.98 4.28
C THR A 192 25.82 3.67 5.55
N THR A 193 25.35 4.02 6.75
CA THR A 193 26.15 3.92 8.00
C THR A 193 25.34 3.86 9.31
N GLY A 194 24.10 3.33 9.35
CA GLY A 194 23.35 3.31 10.61
C GLY A 194 22.06 2.48 10.63
N ASN A 195 21.29 2.61 11.72
CA ASN A 195 19.95 2.01 11.84
C ASN A 195 19.06 2.50 10.67
N PRO A 196 18.16 1.64 10.13
CA PRO A 196 17.24 2.00 9.07
C PRO A 196 16.42 3.23 9.45
N LYS A 197 16.26 4.14 8.49
CA LYS A 197 15.47 5.37 8.64
C LYS A 197 14.16 5.24 7.90
N ALA A 198 13.07 5.61 8.56
CA ALA A 198 11.76 5.74 7.96
C ALA A 198 11.67 7.08 7.21
N CYS A 199 11.58 7.02 5.88
CA CYS A 199 11.33 8.17 5.03
C CYS A 199 9.82 8.40 4.94
N MET A 200 9.36 9.55 5.42
CA MET A 200 7.96 9.96 5.36
C MET A 200 7.61 10.37 3.93
N ILE A 201 6.60 9.73 3.36
CA ILE A 201 6.04 10.04 2.05
C ILE A 201 4.62 10.53 2.26
N THR A 202 4.34 11.76 1.86
CA THR A 202 3.05 12.40 2.09
C THR A 202 2.06 12.16 0.96
N HIS A 203 0.78 12.46 1.21
CA HIS A 203 -0.26 12.39 0.18
C HIS A 203 0.14 13.20 -1.06
N ARG A 204 0.69 14.41 -0.87
CA ARG A 204 1.18 15.25 -1.98
C ARG A 204 2.32 14.59 -2.75
N ASN A 205 3.25 13.90 -2.09
CA ASN A 205 4.33 13.18 -2.78
C ASN A 205 3.79 12.06 -3.66
N LEU A 206 2.80 11.30 -3.17
CA LEU A 206 2.19 10.19 -3.91
C LEU A 206 1.40 10.67 -5.14
N VAL A 207 0.62 11.73 -5.00
CA VAL A 207 -0.15 12.30 -6.11
C VAL A 207 0.79 12.93 -7.14
N ALA A 208 1.82 13.66 -6.70
CA ALA A 208 2.84 14.19 -7.60
C ALA A 208 3.54 13.09 -8.40
N ASN A 209 3.93 12.01 -7.74
CA ASN A 209 4.56 10.88 -8.41
C ASN A 209 3.63 10.19 -9.41
N SER A 210 2.36 9.97 -9.04
CA SER A 210 1.35 9.38 -9.94
C SER A 210 1.17 10.19 -11.22
N GLU A 211 1.02 11.52 -11.12
CA GLU A 211 0.89 12.40 -12.28
C GLU A 211 2.15 12.45 -13.14
N GLN A 212 3.34 12.44 -12.52
CA GLN A 212 4.61 12.36 -13.25
C GLN A 212 4.73 11.06 -14.06
N GLN A 213 4.36 9.91 -13.46
CA GLN A 213 4.38 8.62 -14.15
C GLN A 213 3.41 8.60 -15.33
N LEU A 214 2.21 9.17 -15.18
CA LEU A 214 1.22 9.25 -16.26
C LEU A 214 1.67 10.13 -17.40
N TYR A 215 2.25 11.28 -17.07
CA TYR A 215 2.80 12.18 -18.07
C TYR A 215 3.89 11.47 -18.88
N LEU A 216 4.84 10.82 -18.20
CA LEU A 216 5.91 10.07 -18.86
C LEU A 216 5.36 8.91 -19.71
N HIS A 217 4.35 8.19 -19.21
CA HIS A 217 3.66 7.14 -19.96
C HIS A 217 3.04 7.69 -21.25
N ASN A 218 2.34 8.82 -21.18
CA ASN A 218 1.75 9.47 -22.34
C ASN A 218 2.84 9.91 -23.32
N VAL A 219 3.89 10.60 -22.86
CA VAL A 219 5.01 11.03 -23.71
C VAL A 219 5.67 9.84 -24.41
N ALA A 220 5.86 8.72 -23.72
CA ALA A 220 6.40 7.49 -24.30
C ALA A 220 5.51 6.94 -25.43
N CYS A 221 4.18 6.92 -25.23
CA CYS A 221 3.21 6.55 -26.26
C CYS A 221 3.29 7.49 -27.48
N TRP A 222 3.35 8.82 -27.26
CA TRP A 222 3.43 9.82 -28.34
C TRP A 222 4.71 9.71 -29.16
N ARG A 223 5.86 9.41 -28.55
CA ARG A 223 7.17 9.31 -29.23
C ARG A 223 7.32 8.03 -30.06
N SER A 224 6.39 7.08 -29.98
CA SER A 224 6.39 5.87 -30.80
C SER A 224 5.00 5.59 -31.39
N PRO A 225 4.50 6.46 -32.30
CA PRO A 225 3.16 6.33 -32.88
C PRO A 225 2.96 5.03 -33.68
N ASP A 226 4.04 4.45 -34.19
CA ASP A 226 4.02 3.47 -35.28
C ASP A 226 4.57 2.08 -34.88
N SER A 227 4.44 1.66 -33.62
CA SER A 227 5.03 0.38 -33.23
C SER A 227 4.05 -0.54 -32.53
N LYS A 228 4.22 -1.82 -32.84
CA LYS A 228 3.82 -3.04 -32.13
C LYS A 228 4.20 -3.07 -30.62
N ARG A 229 4.54 -1.92 -30.04
CA ARG A 229 4.78 -1.61 -28.62
C ARG A 229 3.59 -0.82 -28.06
N THR A 230 2.36 -1.27 -28.31
CA THR A 230 1.29 -0.98 -27.35
C THR A 230 1.82 -1.41 -26.00
N ILE A 231 2.00 -0.46 -25.08
CA ILE A 231 2.36 -0.75 -23.70
C ILE A 231 1.34 -1.78 -23.22
N PRO A 232 1.79 -2.96 -22.74
CA PRO A 232 0.87 -4.04 -22.45
C PRO A 232 -0.15 -3.55 -21.42
N ARG A 233 -1.43 -3.77 -21.71
CA ARG A 233 -2.56 -3.44 -20.80
C ARG A 233 -2.47 -4.18 -19.46
N ILE A 234 -1.54 -5.14 -19.35
CA ILE A 234 -1.29 -5.96 -18.18
C ILE A 234 0.20 -5.85 -17.86
N HIS A 235 0.51 -5.44 -16.64
CA HIS A 235 1.89 -5.30 -16.16
C HIS A 235 2.23 -6.43 -15.20
N CYS A 236 3.33 -7.15 -15.45
CA CYS A 236 3.84 -8.13 -14.49
C CYS A 236 4.48 -7.41 -13.30
N ALA A 237 3.97 -7.70 -12.10
CA ALA A 237 4.36 -7.03 -10.87
C ALA A 237 5.26 -7.91 -9.99
N PHE A 238 6.35 -8.45 -10.57
CA PHE A 238 7.25 -9.41 -9.91
C PHE A 238 8.23 -8.78 -8.90
N LEU A 239 8.52 -7.48 -9.01
CA LEU A 239 9.39 -6.81 -8.03
C LEU A 239 8.67 -6.69 -6.68
N PRO A 240 9.40 -6.71 -5.55
CA PRO A 240 8.76 -6.73 -4.24
C PRO A 240 7.97 -5.45 -3.92
N PHE A 241 6.74 -5.59 -3.46
CA PHE A 241 5.84 -4.47 -3.19
C PHE A 241 6.19 -3.68 -1.93
N TYR A 242 6.93 -4.28 -1.00
CA TYR A 242 7.44 -3.57 0.18
C TYR A 242 8.49 -2.51 -0.17
N HIS A 243 9.11 -2.60 -1.35
CA HIS A 243 10.14 -1.67 -1.75
C HIS A 243 9.55 -0.46 -2.46
N ALA A 244 10.03 0.74 -2.11
CA ALA A 244 9.60 2.02 -2.68
C ALA A 244 9.55 2.00 -4.22
N SER A 245 10.48 1.32 -4.88
CA SER A 245 10.55 1.23 -6.35
C SER A 245 9.28 0.70 -7.03
N LYS A 246 8.45 -0.08 -6.32
CA LYS A 246 7.17 -0.58 -6.84
C LYS A 246 5.97 0.23 -6.37
N PHE A 247 6.02 0.80 -5.17
CA PHE A 247 4.97 1.67 -4.63
C PHE A 247 4.66 2.87 -5.54
N PHE A 248 5.70 3.35 -6.25
CA PHE A 248 5.67 4.51 -7.16
C PHE A 248 5.62 4.14 -8.66
N SER A 249 5.26 2.89 -8.99
CA SER A 249 5.19 2.36 -10.36
C SER A 249 3.78 2.53 -10.95
N PRO A 250 3.62 2.57 -12.30
CA PRO A 250 2.31 2.51 -12.96
C PRO A 250 1.38 1.40 -12.44
N ALA A 251 1.92 0.33 -11.85
CA ALA A 251 1.17 -0.76 -11.23
C ALA A 251 0.26 -0.34 -10.06
N PHE A 252 0.48 0.81 -9.44
CA PHE A 252 -0.38 1.36 -8.38
C PHE A 252 -1.30 2.48 -8.84
N VAL A 253 -1.23 2.86 -10.12
CA VAL A 253 -2.09 3.92 -10.66
C VAL A 253 -3.23 3.27 -11.43
N LEU A 254 -4.43 3.33 -10.82
CA LEU A 254 -5.64 2.64 -11.26
C LEU A 254 -6.25 3.31 -12.51
N TYR A 255 -5.74 2.98 -13.69
CA TYR A 255 -6.24 3.45 -14.99
C TYR A 255 -6.91 2.35 -15.82
#